data_AF-A0A964VNJ6-F1
#
_entry.id   AF-A0A964VNJ6-F1
#
_cell.length_a   1.000
_cell.length_b   1.000
_cell.length_c   1.000
_cell.angle_alpha   90.00
_cell.angle_beta   90.00
_cell.angle_gamma   90.00
#
_symmetry.space_group_name_H-M   'P 1'
#
loop_
_entity.id
_entity.type
_entity.pdbx_description
1 polymer ?
#
loop_
_entity_poly.entity_id
_entity_poly.type
_entity_poly.pdbx_seq_one_letter_code
_entity_poly.pdbx_strand_id
1 'polypeptide(L)'
;IWTANTAWNIADVGDNASPILVDFDNDGDYDVMVGELAGVSYAYENTGSTASSYFAKNGSFGIGTSSPYARFSLHAFANGAYNNNLFAIASSTSSATTTHFAIIASGNVGIGVSSPTQLLHVGGGGVAFMGITTGVGTAYLCTTLATGIISTSTAACNSSSLRFKDNVETFSSSRGLSEVMQLRPVSYVYKPGMLISGNQIGFIAEEVANVVPEIVAYDSGGLPSGIDYAKLTPVLAQAIQQIGYRYGISSSAPTTTPSIYIASNGTVAVGTTTPDTSYALYVQGDAAATSFVNISTRDAKKDIDYLNEEDKRSIGERIRNIKIAEYRYNGEKGNAPLRLGLIAEEAPQEILSANGKGVDVYKFSTFLLAGMQELDKRITNQELRIANLEQLMASVRTSSSNGVSVQGVLDYLTGLGVKISAGVAEFRNVIADKLTAKNVEVSEGVSIKDKTTGEYYCIIVDNGVMKNILGKCGSSIVTSESTESGASSSPQTSEPTNLQTDITPPVITLNGANPAEISKSSPYIDLGVTVNDNVDTNLGFHSTGEVDVNTLGTYTIYYTATDQAGNTATTTRAVNIYDPYQSEYPAVGSTTQMTSNEGNL
;
A
#
# COMPACT_ATOMS: atom_id res chain seq x y z
N ILE A 1 -50.60 -53.19 -66.76
CA ILE A 1 -50.84 -54.19 -67.83
C ILE A 1 -52.35 -54.21 -68.01
N TRP A 2 -52.87 -53.69 -69.11
CA TRP A 2 -54.30 -53.67 -69.38
C TRP A 2 -54.70 -55.05 -69.88
N THR A 3 -55.61 -55.71 -69.16
CA THR A 3 -56.19 -56.99 -69.58
C THR A 3 -57.59 -56.69 -70.07
N ALA A 4 -57.91 -57.08 -71.30
CA ALA A 4 -59.26 -56.92 -71.83
C ALA A 4 -60.24 -57.72 -70.96
N ASN A 5 -61.18 -57.04 -70.31
CA ASN A 5 -62.26 -57.70 -69.60
C ASN A 5 -63.37 -58.01 -70.61
N THR A 6 -63.40 -59.25 -71.09
CA THR A 6 -64.37 -59.67 -72.11
C THR A 6 -65.82 -59.58 -71.64
N ALA A 7 -66.06 -59.50 -70.33
CA ALA A 7 -67.39 -59.24 -69.77
C ALA A 7 -67.87 -57.78 -69.95
N TRP A 8 -66.96 -56.86 -70.30
CA TRP A 8 -67.27 -55.45 -70.61
C TRP A 8 -67.23 -55.17 -72.12
N ASN A 9 -66.99 -56.19 -72.94
CA ASN A 9 -67.13 -56.05 -74.37
C ASN A 9 -68.60 -55.72 -74.65
N ILE A 10 -68.85 -54.49 -75.10
CA ILE A 10 -70.14 -54.12 -75.65
C ILE A 10 -70.43 -54.97 -76.90
N ALA A 11 -71.70 -55.08 -77.27
CA ALA A 11 -72.05 -55.62 -78.58
C ALA A 11 -71.26 -54.87 -79.67
N ASP A 12 -70.79 -55.58 -80.69
CA ASP A 12 -70.03 -54.98 -81.78
C ASP A 12 -70.80 -53.80 -82.38
N VAL A 13 -70.26 -52.59 -82.20
CA VAL A 13 -70.85 -51.33 -82.65
C VAL A 13 -70.45 -50.98 -84.10
N GLY A 14 -69.76 -51.91 -84.77
CA GLY A 14 -69.41 -51.83 -86.19
C GLY A 14 -68.21 -50.91 -86.51
N ASP A 15 -68.03 -50.62 -87.80
CA ASP A 15 -66.83 -49.96 -88.32
C ASP A 15 -66.89 -48.43 -88.11
N ASN A 16 -65.74 -47.85 -87.71
CA ASN A 16 -65.57 -46.40 -87.53
C ASN A 16 -66.36 -45.81 -86.34
N ALA A 17 -66.46 -46.56 -85.24
CA ALA A 17 -67.14 -46.14 -84.01
C ALA A 17 -66.69 -44.76 -83.52
N SER A 18 -67.66 -43.86 -83.31
CA SER A 18 -67.45 -42.48 -82.87
C SER A 18 -68.16 -42.23 -81.54
N PRO A 19 -67.50 -42.43 -80.39
CA PRO A 19 -68.09 -42.16 -79.09
C PRO A 19 -68.17 -40.65 -78.82
N ILE A 20 -69.30 -40.20 -78.29
CA ILE A 20 -69.51 -38.84 -77.77
C ILE A 20 -70.17 -38.90 -76.39
N LEU A 21 -69.93 -37.86 -75.58
CA LEU A 21 -70.60 -37.66 -74.31
C LEU A 21 -71.75 -36.65 -74.50
N VAL A 22 -72.97 -37.07 -74.19
CA VAL A 22 -74.20 -36.26 -74.30
C VAL A 22 -75.09 -36.56 -73.11
N ASP A 23 -75.72 -35.53 -72.55
CA ASP A 23 -76.77 -35.67 -71.52
C ASP A 23 -78.11 -35.92 -72.24
N PHE A 24 -78.58 -37.17 -72.33
CA PHE A 24 -79.78 -37.53 -73.11
C PHE A 24 -81.09 -37.30 -72.37
N ASP A 25 -81.11 -37.48 -71.05
CA ASP A 25 -82.32 -37.40 -70.24
C ASP A 25 -82.48 -36.04 -69.49
N ASN A 26 -81.50 -35.14 -69.66
CA ASN A 26 -81.40 -33.82 -69.01
C ASN A 26 -81.29 -33.90 -67.49
N ASP A 27 -80.77 -34.98 -66.94
CA ASP A 27 -80.52 -35.10 -65.51
C ASP A 27 -79.23 -34.36 -65.06
N GLY A 28 -78.42 -33.93 -66.02
CA GLY A 28 -77.24 -33.10 -65.85
C GLY A 28 -75.92 -33.86 -65.88
N ASP A 29 -75.95 -35.19 -65.93
CA ASP A 29 -74.76 -36.01 -66.14
C ASP A 29 -74.59 -36.44 -67.62
N TYR A 30 -73.41 -36.97 -67.97
CA TYR A 30 -73.10 -37.29 -69.37
C TYR A 30 -73.24 -38.80 -69.61
N ASP A 31 -74.16 -39.16 -70.50
CA ASP A 31 -74.27 -40.49 -71.09
C ASP A 31 -73.24 -40.68 -72.19
N VAL A 32 -72.97 -41.95 -72.52
CA VAL A 32 -72.11 -42.31 -73.65
C VAL A 32 -72.99 -42.69 -74.83
N MET A 33 -72.86 -41.95 -75.93
CA MET A 33 -73.39 -42.39 -77.23
C MET A 33 -72.25 -42.91 -78.08
N VAL A 34 -72.46 -44.04 -78.74
CA VAL A 34 -71.53 -44.59 -79.72
C VAL A 34 -72.29 -44.80 -81.02
N GLY A 35 -71.91 -44.04 -82.05
CA GLY A 35 -72.45 -44.16 -83.39
C GLY A 35 -71.49 -44.88 -84.34
N GLU A 36 -72.04 -45.41 -85.44
CA GLU A 36 -71.32 -46.05 -86.55
C GLU A 36 -71.59 -45.28 -87.87
N LEU A 37 -70.73 -45.44 -88.88
CA LEU A 37 -70.84 -44.78 -90.19
C LEU A 37 -72.16 -45.06 -90.94
N ALA A 38 -72.78 -46.23 -90.75
CA ALA A 38 -74.02 -46.64 -91.42
C ALA A 38 -74.98 -47.46 -90.52
N GLY A 39 -74.79 -47.40 -89.20
CA GLY A 39 -75.42 -48.31 -88.23
C GLY A 39 -76.39 -47.66 -87.24
N VAL A 40 -76.89 -48.48 -86.30
CA VAL A 40 -77.72 -48.05 -85.17
C VAL A 40 -76.82 -47.39 -84.12
N SER A 41 -77.15 -46.17 -83.68
CA SER A 41 -76.45 -45.56 -82.55
C SER A 41 -76.88 -46.20 -81.24
N TYR A 42 -75.89 -46.55 -80.41
CA TYR A 42 -76.12 -47.06 -79.06
C TYR A 42 -75.94 -45.91 -78.07
N ALA A 43 -76.88 -45.76 -77.15
CA ALA A 43 -76.75 -44.88 -76.00
C ALA A 43 -76.65 -45.73 -74.73
N TYR A 44 -75.72 -45.37 -73.86
CA TYR A 44 -75.50 -46.01 -72.57
C TYR A 44 -75.76 -44.95 -71.50
N GLU A 45 -76.88 -45.13 -70.82
CA GLU A 45 -77.29 -44.27 -69.71
C GLU A 45 -76.28 -44.39 -68.58
N ASN A 46 -75.72 -43.26 -68.15
CA ASN A 46 -74.99 -43.19 -66.91
C ASN A 46 -75.99 -43.22 -65.75
N THR A 47 -76.42 -44.42 -65.37
CA THR A 47 -77.29 -44.64 -64.20
C THR A 47 -76.61 -44.35 -62.84
N GLY A 48 -75.39 -43.81 -62.86
CA GLY A 48 -74.67 -43.39 -61.66
C GLY A 48 -75.45 -42.30 -60.95
N SER A 49 -75.96 -42.58 -59.75
CA SER A 49 -76.66 -41.53 -58.98
C SER A 49 -75.78 -40.29 -58.83
N THR A 50 -76.41 -39.11 -58.74
CA THR A 50 -75.82 -37.79 -58.37
C THR A 50 -74.85 -37.80 -57.16
N ALA A 51 -74.78 -38.91 -56.43
CA ALA A 51 -73.91 -39.14 -55.30
C ALA A 51 -72.58 -39.84 -55.64
N SER A 52 -72.39 -40.49 -56.80
CA SER A 52 -71.20 -41.33 -57.08
C SER A 52 -70.10 -40.58 -57.84
N SER A 53 -70.38 -40.16 -59.07
CA SER A 53 -69.46 -39.38 -59.92
C SER A 53 -70.28 -38.60 -60.93
N TYR A 54 -70.08 -37.28 -60.99
CA TYR A 54 -70.89 -36.35 -61.78
C TYR A 54 -70.00 -35.49 -62.68
N PHE A 55 -70.27 -35.50 -63.98
CA PHE A 55 -69.60 -34.62 -64.94
C PHE A 55 -70.56 -33.49 -65.33
N ALA A 56 -70.32 -32.29 -64.78
CA ALA A 56 -71.15 -31.13 -65.06
C ALA A 56 -70.93 -30.60 -66.49
N LYS A 57 -72.00 -30.09 -67.13
CA LYS A 57 -71.95 -29.41 -68.44
C LYS A 57 -70.93 -28.27 -68.53
N ASN A 58 -70.56 -27.66 -67.40
CA ASN A 58 -69.54 -26.60 -67.34
C ASN A 58 -68.09 -27.15 -67.32
N GLY A 59 -67.89 -28.46 -67.46
CA GLY A 59 -66.59 -29.13 -67.45
C GLY A 59 -66.02 -29.39 -66.06
N SER A 60 -66.85 -29.32 -65.02
CA SER A 60 -66.46 -29.66 -63.64
C SER A 60 -66.77 -31.12 -63.32
N PHE A 61 -65.88 -31.76 -62.56
CA PHE A 61 -66.04 -33.14 -62.12
C PHE A 61 -66.32 -33.18 -60.61
N GLY A 62 -67.43 -33.80 -60.21
CA GLY A 62 -67.83 -34.01 -58.83
C GLY A 62 -67.73 -35.49 -58.44
N ILE A 63 -67.24 -35.78 -57.23
CA ILE A 63 -67.36 -37.08 -56.59
C ILE A 63 -68.07 -36.84 -55.25
N GLY A 64 -69.20 -37.52 -55.01
CA GLY A 64 -70.01 -37.28 -53.80
C GLY A 64 -70.91 -36.03 -53.85
N THR A 65 -70.98 -35.33 -54.98
CA THR A 65 -71.79 -34.11 -55.18
C THR A 65 -72.23 -33.93 -56.64
N SER A 66 -73.47 -33.49 -56.84
CA SER A 66 -74.02 -33.06 -58.14
C SER A 66 -73.88 -31.56 -58.40
N SER A 67 -73.31 -30.81 -57.45
CA SER A 67 -73.08 -29.37 -57.57
C SER A 67 -71.63 -29.05 -57.27
N PRO A 68 -70.68 -29.47 -58.12
CA PRO A 68 -69.27 -29.17 -57.94
C PRO A 68 -69.05 -27.65 -58.01
N TYR A 69 -68.53 -27.07 -56.93
CA TYR A 69 -68.26 -25.62 -56.83
C TYR A 69 -66.92 -25.23 -57.49
N ALA A 70 -66.06 -26.20 -57.74
CA ALA A 70 -64.79 -26.07 -58.45
C ALA A 70 -64.68 -27.12 -59.57
N ARG A 71 -63.73 -26.91 -60.52
CA ARG A 71 -63.49 -27.85 -61.65
C ARG A 71 -63.31 -29.30 -61.22
N PHE A 72 -62.83 -29.52 -60.00
CA PHE A 72 -62.89 -30.81 -59.32
C PHE A 72 -63.39 -30.60 -57.89
N SER A 73 -64.47 -31.28 -57.53
CA SER A 73 -65.07 -31.20 -56.18
C SER A 73 -65.23 -32.59 -55.59
N LEU A 74 -64.69 -32.80 -54.40
CA LEU A 74 -64.86 -34.02 -53.60
C LEU A 74 -65.73 -33.67 -52.39
N HIS A 75 -66.84 -34.37 -52.18
CA HIS A 75 -67.77 -34.07 -51.10
C HIS A 75 -68.18 -35.34 -50.33
N ALA A 76 -68.50 -35.18 -49.04
CA ALA A 76 -69.05 -36.28 -48.25
C ALA A 76 -70.47 -36.58 -48.75
N PHE A 77 -70.82 -37.84 -48.99
CA PHE A 77 -72.17 -38.22 -49.40
C PHE A 77 -73.24 -37.56 -48.51
N ALA A 78 -74.25 -36.92 -49.12
CA ALA A 78 -75.26 -36.14 -48.40
C ALA A 78 -76.05 -36.96 -47.36
N ASN A 79 -76.19 -38.29 -47.54
CA ASN A 79 -77.01 -39.17 -46.70
C ASN A 79 -76.31 -40.47 -46.24
N GLY A 80 -74.98 -40.56 -46.36
CA GLY A 80 -74.20 -41.72 -45.92
C GLY A 80 -73.36 -41.40 -44.69
N ALA A 81 -73.06 -42.40 -43.84
CA ALA A 81 -72.10 -42.25 -42.76
C ALA A 81 -70.82 -41.61 -43.31
N TYR A 82 -70.38 -40.49 -42.72
CA TYR A 82 -69.24 -39.71 -43.20
C TYR A 82 -68.09 -40.64 -43.55
N ASN A 83 -67.76 -40.75 -44.83
CA ASN A 83 -66.52 -41.41 -45.20
C ASN A 83 -65.40 -40.52 -44.67
N ASN A 84 -64.63 -41.04 -43.72
CA ASN A 84 -63.73 -40.19 -42.93
C ASN A 84 -62.72 -39.47 -43.82
N ASN A 85 -62.31 -40.03 -44.96
CA ASN A 85 -61.37 -39.40 -45.88
C ASN A 85 -62.05 -39.00 -47.19
N LEU A 86 -62.13 -37.69 -47.48
CA LEU A 86 -62.61 -37.16 -48.77
C LEU A 86 -61.56 -37.28 -49.87
N PHE A 87 -60.30 -37.06 -49.52
CA PHE A 87 -59.15 -37.26 -50.39
C PHE A 87 -58.06 -37.92 -49.57
N ALA A 88 -57.45 -38.99 -50.07
CA ALA A 88 -56.33 -39.62 -49.40
C ALA A 88 -55.29 -40.12 -50.40
N ILE A 89 -54.02 -39.93 -50.04
CA ILE A 89 -52.86 -40.54 -50.67
C ILE A 89 -52.32 -41.56 -49.66
N ALA A 90 -52.26 -42.82 -50.05
CA ALA A 90 -51.80 -43.91 -49.21
C ALA A 90 -50.53 -44.57 -49.79
N SER A 91 -49.89 -45.45 -49.01
CA SER A 91 -48.67 -46.15 -49.45
C SER A 91 -48.91 -46.99 -50.72
N SER A 92 -47.88 -47.09 -51.57
CA SER A 92 -47.94 -47.68 -52.91
C SER A 92 -47.95 -49.22 -52.96
N THR A 93 -48.30 -49.91 -51.88
CA THR A 93 -48.46 -51.38 -51.86
C THR A 93 -49.89 -51.78 -52.23
N SER A 94 -50.09 -52.99 -52.75
CA SER A 94 -51.42 -53.48 -53.21
C SER A 94 -52.50 -53.51 -52.12
N SER A 95 -52.11 -53.42 -50.85
CA SER A 95 -52.95 -52.99 -49.74
C SER A 95 -52.25 -51.85 -49.03
N ALA A 96 -52.89 -50.68 -48.98
CA ALA A 96 -52.37 -49.50 -48.31
C ALA A 96 -52.31 -49.73 -46.79
N THR A 97 -51.14 -49.54 -46.19
CA THR A 97 -50.92 -49.73 -44.73
C THR A 97 -50.76 -48.41 -43.97
N THR A 98 -50.49 -47.30 -44.66
CA THR A 98 -50.29 -45.98 -44.05
C THR A 98 -50.85 -44.85 -44.91
N THR A 99 -51.41 -43.83 -44.29
CA THR A 99 -51.87 -42.60 -44.94
C THR A 99 -50.73 -41.58 -45.03
N HIS A 100 -50.35 -41.17 -46.24
CA HIS A 100 -49.34 -40.12 -46.45
C HIS A 100 -49.95 -38.72 -46.44
N PHE A 101 -51.15 -38.56 -46.98
CA PHE A 101 -51.90 -37.29 -47.00
C PHE A 101 -53.40 -37.62 -46.94
N ALA A 102 -54.18 -36.88 -46.15
CA ALA A 102 -55.63 -37.01 -46.13
C ALA A 102 -56.31 -35.65 -45.91
N ILE A 103 -57.43 -35.43 -46.57
CA ILE A 103 -58.39 -34.38 -46.25
C ILE A 103 -59.65 -35.08 -45.80
N ILE A 104 -60.06 -34.85 -44.55
CA ILE A 104 -61.25 -35.50 -43.98
C ILE A 104 -62.50 -34.65 -44.14
N ALA A 105 -63.68 -35.25 -43.96
CA ALA A 105 -64.96 -34.57 -44.14
C ALA A 105 -65.15 -33.33 -43.24
N SER A 106 -64.46 -33.27 -42.09
CA SER A 106 -64.48 -32.09 -41.22
C SER A 106 -63.57 -30.94 -41.69
N GLY A 107 -62.89 -31.09 -42.82
CA GLY A 107 -61.96 -30.10 -43.38
C GLY A 107 -60.53 -30.17 -42.85
N ASN A 108 -60.24 -31.10 -41.93
CA ASN A 108 -58.88 -31.25 -41.40
C ASN A 108 -57.96 -31.94 -42.42
N VAL A 109 -56.74 -31.45 -42.52
CA VAL A 109 -55.68 -31.98 -43.39
C VAL A 109 -54.68 -32.77 -42.55
N GLY A 110 -54.56 -34.07 -42.81
CA GLY A 110 -53.56 -34.96 -42.23
C GLY A 110 -52.38 -35.18 -43.18
N ILE A 111 -51.15 -35.10 -42.67
CA ILE A 111 -49.93 -35.54 -43.39
C ILE A 111 -49.28 -36.62 -42.52
N GLY A 112 -49.18 -37.86 -43.01
CA GLY A 112 -48.68 -38.98 -42.19
C GLY A 112 -49.63 -39.45 -41.08
N VAL A 113 -50.88 -38.96 -41.04
CA VAL A 113 -51.93 -39.37 -40.07
C VAL A 113 -53.24 -39.67 -40.76
N SER A 114 -53.95 -40.70 -40.31
CA SER A 114 -55.27 -41.08 -40.84
C SER A 114 -56.44 -40.42 -40.10
N SER A 115 -56.19 -39.75 -38.96
CA SER A 115 -57.22 -39.13 -38.11
C SER A 115 -56.76 -37.76 -37.59
N PRO A 116 -56.71 -36.74 -38.46
CA PRO A 116 -56.26 -35.41 -38.07
C PRO A 116 -57.26 -34.73 -37.11
N THR A 117 -56.79 -34.29 -35.93
CA THR A 117 -57.62 -33.63 -34.90
C THR A 117 -57.60 -32.10 -35.00
N GLN A 118 -56.76 -31.55 -35.88
CA GLN A 118 -56.59 -30.12 -36.12
C GLN A 118 -56.72 -29.83 -37.62
N LEU A 119 -56.99 -28.57 -37.98
CA LEU A 119 -57.11 -28.14 -39.39
C LEU A 119 -55.91 -28.57 -40.24
N LEU A 120 -54.71 -28.59 -39.67
CA LEU A 120 -53.52 -29.24 -40.22
C LEU A 120 -52.83 -30.07 -39.12
N HIS A 121 -52.74 -31.40 -39.29
CA HIS A 121 -52.06 -32.33 -38.38
C HIS A 121 -51.01 -33.13 -39.17
N VAL A 122 -49.74 -32.96 -38.83
CA VAL A 122 -48.63 -33.75 -39.39
C VAL A 122 -48.16 -34.76 -38.35
N GLY A 123 -48.16 -36.05 -38.69
CA GLY A 123 -47.79 -37.14 -37.77
C GLY A 123 -46.48 -37.81 -38.12
N GLY A 124 -45.77 -38.24 -37.09
CA GLY A 124 -44.59 -39.11 -37.18
C GLY A 124 -43.33 -38.50 -37.80
N GLY A 125 -43.40 -37.32 -38.44
CA GLY A 125 -42.26 -36.58 -38.96
C GLY A 125 -42.41 -35.09 -38.66
N GLY A 126 -41.35 -34.47 -38.14
CA GLY A 126 -41.35 -33.03 -37.86
C GLY A 126 -41.64 -32.19 -39.11
N VAL A 127 -42.28 -31.03 -38.92
CA VAL A 127 -42.54 -30.05 -39.99
C VAL A 127 -41.36 -29.10 -40.09
N ALA A 128 -40.65 -29.10 -41.22
CA ALA A 128 -39.57 -28.15 -41.46
C ALA A 128 -40.14 -26.83 -42.03
N PHE A 129 -40.02 -25.73 -41.29
CA PHE A 129 -40.29 -24.38 -41.80
C PHE A 129 -38.98 -23.74 -42.29
N MET A 130 -38.63 -23.94 -43.56
CA MET A 130 -37.49 -23.26 -44.16
C MET A 130 -37.90 -21.83 -44.56
N GLY A 131 -37.38 -20.82 -43.85
CA GLY A 131 -37.57 -19.42 -44.24
C GLY A 131 -38.64 -18.63 -43.48
N ILE A 132 -38.83 -18.88 -42.18
CA ILE A 132 -39.31 -17.80 -41.29
C ILE A 132 -38.17 -16.78 -41.19
N THR A 133 -38.04 -15.96 -42.23
CA THR A 133 -37.16 -14.80 -42.20
C THR A 133 -37.89 -13.72 -41.40
N THR A 134 -37.17 -13.10 -40.49
CA THR A 134 -37.69 -12.07 -39.59
C THR A 134 -38.15 -10.85 -40.38
N GLY A 135 -39.42 -10.83 -40.78
CA GLY A 135 -40.10 -9.59 -41.09
C GLY A 135 -40.19 -8.77 -39.80
N VAL A 136 -39.41 -7.70 -39.72
CA VAL A 136 -39.45 -6.60 -38.73
C VAL A 136 -40.57 -6.73 -37.68
N GLY A 137 -40.30 -7.49 -36.63
CA GLY A 137 -41.22 -7.72 -35.52
C GLY A 137 -40.70 -8.83 -34.60
N THR A 138 -40.61 -8.54 -33.29
CA THR A 138 -40.13 -9.45 -32.25
C THR A 138 -41.18 -10.51 -31.86
N ALA A 139 -41.73 -11.22 -32.85
CA ALA A 139 -42.67 -12.30 -32.59
C ALA A 139 -41.89 -13.62 -32.44
N TYR A 140 -41.96 -14.23 -31.26
CA TYR A 140 -41.44 -15.57 -31.01
C TYR A 140 -42.42 -16.61 -31.58
N LEU A 141 -41.90 -17.65 -32.25
CA LEU A 141 -42.66 -18.86 -32.57
C LEU A 141 -42.74 -19.71 -31.29
N CYS A 142 -43.86 -19.62 -30.58
CA CYS A 142 -44.07 -20.29 -29.31
C CYS A 142 -44.79 -21.61 -29.48
N THR A 143 -44.38 -22.62 -28.71
CA THR A 143 -45.21 -23.78 -28.46
C THR A 143 -45.88 -23.58 -27.10
N THR A 144 -47.19 -23.78 -27.02
CA THR A 144 -47.87 -23.79 -25.72
C THR A 144 -47.52 -25.10 -25.02
N LEU A 145 -46.77 -25.04 -23.92
CA LEU A 145 -46.30 -26.24 -23.20
C LEU A 145 -47.44 -27.20 -22.79
N ALA A 146 -48.65 -26.69 -22.59
CA ALA A 146 -49.83 -27.49 -22.24
C ALA A 146 -50.53 -28.16 -23.44
N THR A 147 -50.42 -27.62 -24.65
CA THR A 147 -51.23 -28.04 -25.81
C THR A 147 -50.41 -28.38 -27.06
N GLY A 148 -49.12 -28.07 -27.08
CA GLY A 148 -48.24 -28.24 -28.25
C GLY A 148 -48.57 -27.31 -29.43
N ILE A 149 -49.54 -26.40 -29.27
CA ILE A 149 -49.98 -25.48 -30.34
C ILE A 149 -48.87 -24.47 -30.62
N ILE A 150 -48.54 -24.31 -31.90
CA ILE A 150 -47.61 -23.30 -32.40
C ILE A 150 -48.38 -21.98 -32.58
N SER A 151 -47.97 -20.93 -31.86
CA SER A 151 -48.55 -19.59 -31.95
C SER A 151 -47.45 -18.52 -31.98
N THR A 152 -47.74 -17.37 -32.59
CA THR A 152 -46.86 -16.20 -32.47
C THR A 152 -47.11 -15.49 -31.15
N SER A 153 -46.06 -15.05 -30.47
CA SER A 153 -46.16 -14.25 -29.23
C SER A 153 -45.24 -13.05 -29.29
N THR A 154 -45.70 -11.91 -28.79
CA THR A 154 -44.88 -10.70 -28.60
C THR A 154 -44.12 -10.69 -27.26
N ALA A 155 -44.32 -11.71 -26.41
CA ALA A 155 -43.62 -11.95 -25.15
C ALA A 155 -43.02 -13.37 -25.10
N ALA A 156 -42.06 -13.61 -24.20
CA ALA A 156 -41.36 -14.89 -24.08
C ALA A 156 -42.34 -16.08 -23.94
N CYS A 157 -42.06 -17.18 -24.65
CA CYS A 157 -42.94 -18.36 -24.77
C CYS A 157 -43.14 -19.18 -23.49
N ASN A 158 -42.32 -18.92 -22.46
CA ASN A 158 -42.23 -19.77 -21.29
C ASN A 158 -43.06 -19.20 -20.13
N SER A 159 -44.06 -19.95 -19.67
CA SER A 159 -44.84 -19.57 -18.48
C SER A 159 -43.98 -19.63 -17.23
N SER A 160 -43.85 -18.51 -16.49
CA SER A 160 -42.97 -18.40 -15.31
C SER A 160 -43.71 -18.24 -13.97
N SER A 161 -45.04 -18.42 -13.96
CA SER A 161 -45.86 -18.35 -12.73
C SER A 161 -45.52 -19.51 -11.79
N LEU A 162 -45.53 -19.24 -10.48
CA LEU A 162 -45.30 -20.26 -9.44
C LEU A 162 -46.24 -21.47 -9.58
N ARG A 163 -47.49 -21.27 -10.04
CA ARG A 163 -48.47 -22.35 -10.22
C ARG A 163 -48.06 -23.43 -11.24
N PHE A 164 -47.04 -23.14 -12.06
CA PHE A 164 -46.52 -24.06 -13.08
C PHE A 164 -45.13 -24.59 -12.73
N LYS A 165 -44.67 -24.39 -11.48
CA LYS A 165 -43.35 -24.77 -11.00
C LYS A 165 -43.47 -25.56 -9.70
N ASP A 166 -42.81 -26.70 -9.64
CA ASP A 166 -42.60 -27.49 -8.41
C ASP A 166 -41.12 -27.40 -7.97
N ASN A 167 -40.83 -27.71 -6.70
CA ASN A 167 -39.48 -27.73 -6.13
C ASN A 167 -38.66 -26.44 -6.35
N VAL A 168 -39.26 -25.27 -6.07
CA VAL A 168 -38.60 -23.98 -6.24
C VAL A 168 -37.63 -23.72 -5.08
N GLU A 169 -36.33 -23.82 -5.36
CA GLU A 169 -35.26 -23.52 -4.41
C GLU A 169 -34.59 -22.16 -4.71
N THR A 170 -34.07 -21.51 -3.66
CA THR A 170 -33.25 -20.30 -3.82
C THR A 170 -31.86 -20.67 -4.31
N PHE A 171 -31.31 -19.87 -5.24
CA PHE A 171 -29.96 -20.08 -5.75
C PHE A 171 -28.92 -19.92 -4.62
N SER A 172 -28.09 -20.94 -4.42
CA SER A 172 -27.09 -20.95 -3.34
C SER A 172 -26.15 -19.74 -3.42
N SER A 173 -25.66 -19.27 -2.26
CA SER A 173 -24.63 -18.24 -2.15
C SER A 173 -23.29 -18.64 -2.77
N SER A 174 -23.07 -19.95 -3.02
CA SER A 174 -21.87 -20.46 -3.69
C SER A 174 -21.89 -20.33 -5.22
N ARG A 175 -23.05 -20.01 -5.81
CA ARG A 175 -23.27 -19.85 -7.25
C ARG A 175 -23.45 -18.37 -7.64
N GLY A 176 -23.35 -18.02 -8.92
CA GLY A 176 -23.52 -16.65 -9.40
C GLY A 176 -22.19 -15.98 -9.78
N LEU A 177 -21.65 -15.11 -8.92
CA LEU A 177 -20.51 -14.26 -9.28
C LEU A 177 -19.25 -15.08 -9.61
N SER A 178 -18.96 -16.14 -8.84
CA SER A 178 -17.82 -17.02 -9.06
C SER A 178 -17.87 -17.71 -10.43
N GLU A 179 -19.06 -18.14 -10.86
CA GLU A 179 -19.30 -18.74 -12.16
C GLU A 179 -19.15 -17.70 -13.28
N VAL A 180 -19.79 -16.53 -13.14
CA VAL A 180 -19.74 -15.45 -14.14
C VAL A 180 -18.31 -14.96 -14.39
N MET A 181 -17.49 -14.87 -13.34
CA MET A 181 -16.07 -14.46 -13.47
C MET A 181 -15.20 -15.46 -14.23
N GLN A 182 -15.65 -16.72 -14.39
CA GLN A 182 -14.96 -17.75 -15.17
C GLN A 182 -15.48 -17.83 -16.60
N LEU A 183 -16.61 -17.18 -16.93
CA LEU A 183 -17.13 -17.15 -18.29
C LEU A 183 -16.29 -16.22 -19.16
N ARG A 184 -15.98 -16.66 -20.38
CA ARG A 184 -15.21 -15.88 -21.36
C ARG A 184 -16.12 -15.40 -22.50
N PRO A 185 -16.49 -14.12 -22.55
CA PRO A 185 -17.17 -13.56 -23.71
C PRO A 185 -16.25 -13.58 -24.93
N VAL A 186 -16.77 -13.98 -26.09
CA VAL A 186 -16.04 -14.06 -27.35
C VAL A 186 -16.80 -13.37 -28.49
N SER A 187 -16.05 -12.91 -29.49
CA SER A 187 -16.58 -12.49 -30.79
C SER A 187 -16.26 -13.56 -31.82
N TYR A 188 -17.20 -13.93 -32.69
CA TYR A 188 -17.01 -15.00 -33.66
C TYR A 188 -17.86 -14.82 -34.92
N VAL A 189 -17.52 -15.58 -35.97
CA VAL A 189 -18.31 -15.71 -37.20
C VAL A 189 -18.59 -17.20 -37.40
N TYR A 190 -19.81 -17.55 -37.82
CA TYR A 190 -20.16 -18.94 -38.10
C TYR A 190 -19.38 -19.51 -39.29
N LYS A 191 -19.12 -20.82 -39.28
CA LYS A 191 -18.46 -21.52 -40.38
C LYS A 191 -19.27 -21.41 -41.70
N PRO A 192 -18.60 -21.46 -42.86
CA PRO A 192 -19.29 -21.54 -44.16
C PRO A 192 -20.28 -22.71 -44.19
N GLY A 193 -21.51 -22.45 -44.67
CA GLY A 193 -22.61 -23.42 -44.68
C GLY A 193 -23.67 -23.23 -43.59
N MET A 194 -23.37 -22.44 -42.56
CA MET A 194 -24.39 -21.94 -41.64
C MET A 194 -25.14 -20.77 -42.26
N LEU A 195 -26.46 -20.69 -42.05
CA LEU A 195 -27.33 -19.66 -42.63
C LEU A 195 -27.14 -18.26 -42.02
N ILE A 196 -26.29 -18.14 -41.00
CA ILE A 196 -26.04 -16.90 -40.26
C ILE A 196 -24.68 -16.35 -40.66
N SER A 197 -24.67 -15.10 -41.13
CA SER A 197 -23.45 -14.37 -41.53
C SER A 197 -23.20 -13.15 -40.65
N GLY A 198 -21.97 -12.65 -40.63
CA GLY A 198 -21.58 -11.45 -39.88
C GLY A 198 -21.01 -11.75 -38.49
N ASN A 199 -20.44 -10.73 -37.87
CA ASN A 199 -19.78 -10.84 -36.56
C ASN A 199 -20.82 -10.96 -35.44
N GLN A 200 -20.63 -11.95 -34.58
CA GLN A 200 -21.49 -12.27 -33.44
C GLN A 200 -20.72 -12.12 -32.14
N ILE A 201 -21.45 -11.93 -31.04
CA ILE A 201 -20.91 -12.00 -29.67
C ILE A 201 -21.63 -13.10 -28.91
N GLY A 202 -20.93 -13.76 -27.99
CA GLY A 202 -21.51 -14.80 -27.16
C GLY A 202 -20.47 -15.57 -26.37
N PHE A 203 -20.77 -16.83 -26.07
CA PHE A 203 -19.86 -17.75 -25.39
C PHE A 203 -19.72 -19.05 -26.20
N ILE A 204 -18.65 -19.80 -25.92
CA ILE A 204 -18.38 -21.13 -26.50
C ILE A 204 -19.03 -22.19 -25.59
N ALA A 205 -19.92 -23.02 -26.14
CA ALA A 205 -20.73 -23.96 -25.37
C ALA A 205 -19.87 -24.96 -24.55
N GLU A 206 -18.76 -25.41 -25.12
CA GLU A 206 -17.79 -26.32 -24.49
C GLU A 206 -17.07 -25.67 -23.30
N GLU A 207 -16.77 -24.37 -23.37
CA GLU A 207 -16.17 -23.64 -22.26
C GLU A 207 -17.19 -23.45 -21.13
N VAL A 208 -18.42 -23.07 -21.49
CA VAL A 208 -19.51 -22.86 -20.53
C VAL A 208 -19.91 -24.17 -19.84
N ALA A 209 -19.82 -25.31 -20.51
CA ALA A 209 -20.18 -26.62 -19.93
C ALA A 209 -19.35 -26.97 -18.69
N ASN A 210 -18.11 -26.47 -18.60
CA ASN A 210 -17.23 -26.69 -17.46
C ASN A 210 -17.50 -25.74 -16.27
N VAL A 211 -18.27 -24.67 -16.49
CA VAL A 211 -18.53 -23.63 -15.48
C VAL A 211 -19.99 -23.63 -15.03
N VAL A 212 -20.92 -23.60 -15.99
CA VAL A 212 -22.37 -23.57 -15.77
C VAL A 212 -23.05 -24.57 -16.72
N PRO A 213 -22.97 -25.88 -16.46
CA PRO A 213 -23.49 -26.89 -17.38
C PRO A 213 -25.00 -26.80 -17.62
N GLU A 214 -25.78 -26.21 -16.70
CA GLU A 214 -27.25 -26.16 -16.78
C GLU A 214 -27.78 -25.21 -17.86
N ILE A 215 -26.93 -24.29 -18.34
CA ILE A 215 -27.25 -23.37 -19.43
C ILE A 215 -26.76 -23.88 -20.79
N VAL A 216 -26.13 -25.04 -20.85
CA VAL A 216 -25.63 -25.64 -22.10
C VAL A 216 -26.65 -26.64 -22.65
N ALA A 217 -26.94 -26.50 -23.94
CA ALA A 217 -27.70 -27.48 -24.70
C ALA A 217 -26.73 -28.51 -25.32
N TYR A 218 -27.14 -29.77 -25.33
CA TYR A 218 -26.36 -30.88 -25.86
C TYR A 218 -27.07 -31.47 -27.09
N ASP A 219 -26.29 -31.86 -28.10
CA ASP A 219 -26.83 -32.56 -29.26
C ASP A 219 -27.16 -34.04 -28.94
N SER A 220 -27.67 -34.78 -29.93
CA SER A 220 -28.01 -36.20 -29.78
C SER A 220 -26.81 -37.11 -29.46
N GLY A 221 -25.58 -36.63 -29.70
CA GLY A 221 -24.33 -37.31 -29.35
C GLY A 221 -23.81 -36.94 -27.96
N GLY A 222 -24.51 -36.07 -27.22
CA GLY A 222 -24.10 -35.59 -25.91
C GLY A 222 -22.99 -34.52 -25.97
N LEU A 223 -22.73 -33.92 -27.14
CA LEU A 223 -21.77 -32.83 -27.26
C LEU A 223 -22.45 -31.48 -27.00
N PRO A 224 -21.80 -30.54 -26.28
CA PRO A 224 -22.26 -29.16 -26.19
C PRO A 224 -22.51 -28.57 -27.59
N SER A 225 -23.71 -28.05 -27.83
CA SER A 225 -24.12 -27.55 -29.15
C SER A 225 -24.73 -26.15 -29.12
N GLY A 226 -25.14 -25.66 -27.96
CA GLY A 226 -25.72 -24.33 -27.83
C GLY A 226 -25.79 -23.85 -26.38
N ILE A 227 -26.20 -22.59 -26.21
CA ILE A 227 -26.34 -21.95 -24.90
C ILE A 227 -27.76 -21.39 -24.78
N ASP A 228 -28.40 -21.71 -23.67
CA ASP A 228 -29.66 -21.14 -23.24
C ASP A 228 -29.42 -19.83 -22.47
N TYR A 229 -29.31 -18.74 -23.22
CA TYR A 229 -29.08 -17.40 -22.66
C TYR A 229 -30.20 -16.93 -21.72
N ALA A 230 -31.41 -17.50 -21.81
CA ALA A 230 -32.48 -17.16 -20.87
C ALA A 230 -32.19 -17.72 -19.46
N LYS A 231 -31.53 -18.89 -19.37
CA LYS A 231 -31.06 -19.45 -18.09
C LYS A 231 -29.83 -18.74 -17.54
N LEU A 232 -29.07 -18.02 -18.37
CA LEU A 232 -27.95 -17.20 -17.90
C LEU A 232 -28.44 -15.96 -17.11
N THR A 233 -29.62 -15.42 -17.44
CA THR A 233 -30.17 -14.23 -16.76
C THR A 233 -30.28 -14.37 -15.23
N PRO A 234 -30.83 -15.45 -14.64
CA PRO A 234 -30.86 -15.61 -13.18
C PRO A 234 -29.46 -15.77 -12.55
N VAL A 235 -28.50 -16.38 -13.25
CA VAL A 235 -27.10 -16.47 -12.78
C VAL A 235 -26.47 -15.08 -12.71
N LEU A 236 -26.69 -14.24 -13.74
CA LEU A 236 -26.26 -12.85 -13.75
C LEU A 236 -26.96 -12.02 -12.66
N ALA A 237 -28.25 -12.23 -12.42
CA ALA A 237 -28.99 -11.56 -11.35
C ALA A 237 -28.41 -11.89 -9.97
N GLN A 238 -28.09 -13.16 -9.69
CA GLN A 238 -27.39 -13.55 -8.46
C GLN A 238 -26.02 -12.87 -8.36
N ALA A 239 -25.25 -12.85 -9.45
CA ALA A 239 -23.93 -12.21 -9.45
C ALA A 239 -24.03 -10.71 -9.09
N ILE A 240 -25.03 -10.00 -9.63
CA ILE A 240 -25.29 -8.59 -9.31
C ILE A 240 -25.70 -8.41 -7.85
N GLN A 241 -26.55 -9.29 -7.31
CA GLN A 241 -26.91 -9.27 -5.89
C GLN A 241 -25.69 -9.47 -5.00
N GLN A 242 -24.80 -10.40 -5.35
CA GLN A 242 -23.55 -10.64 -4.62
C GLN A 242 -22.58 -9.46 -4.69
N ILE A 243 -22.50 -8.77 -5.82
CA ILE A 243 -21.78 -7.49 -5.93
C ILE A 243 -22.41 -6.48 -4.97
N GLY A 244 -23.74 -6.34 -4.97
CA GLY A 244 -24.47 -5.47 -4.04
C GLY A 244 -24.17 -5.75 -2.56
N TYR A 245 -24.08 -7.03 -2.16
CA TYR A 245 -23.70 -7.42 -0.80
C TYR A 245 -22.23 -7.11 -0.48
N ARG A 246 -21.30 -7.38 -1.40
CA ARG A 246 -19.86 -7.13 -1.19
C ARG A 246 -19.53 -5.64 -1.10
N TYR A 247 -20.25 -4.80 -1.82
CA TYR A 247 -20.05 -3.35 -1.83
C TYR A 247 -21.02 -2.59 -0.90
N GLY A 248 -21.79 -3.29 -0.06
CA GLY A 248 -22.65 -2.65 0.94
C GLY A 248 -23.80 -1.82 0.37
N ILE A 249 -24.20 -2.06 -0.89
CA ILE A 249 -25.34 -1.37 -1.53
C ILE A 249 -26.68 -1.89 -0.99
N SER A 250 -26.69 -3.06 -0.33
CA SER A 250 -27.84 -3.53 0.44
C SER A 250 -27.40 -3.95 1.84
N SER A 251 -27.59 -3.06 2.82
CA SER A 251 -27.67 -3.49 4.21
C SER A 251 -28.96 -4.27 4.40
N SER A 252 -28.89 -5.49 4.92
CA SER A 252 -30.02 -6.24 5.46
C SER A 252 -30.61 -5.63 6.76
N ALA A 253 -30.33 -4.34 6.98
CA ALA A 253 -30.97 -3.47 7.95
C ALA A 253 -31.25 -2.13 7.24
N PRO A 254 -32.43 -1.52 7.40
CA PRO A 254 -32.72 -0.19 6.87
C PRO A 254 -31.97 0.86 7.69
N THR A 255 -30.64 0.89 7.56
CA THR A 255 -29.86 2.03 8.00
C THR A 255 -29.64 2.91 6.78
N THR A 256 -30.02 4.18 6.87
CA THR A 256 -29.82 5.20 5.82
C THR A 256 -28.34 5.52 5.57
N THR A 257 -27.42 4.73 6.13
CA THR A 257 -25.98 4.94 6.13
C THR A 257 -25.29 3.69 5.59
N PRO A 258 -24.66 3.76 4.40
CA PRO A 258 -23.91 2.65 3.82
C PRO A 258 -22.63 2.41 4.64
N SER A 259 -22.16 1.15 4.63
CA SER A 259 -20.91 0.77 5.30
C SER A 259 -19.71 1.48 4.70
N ILE A 260 -19.69 1.61 3.37
CA ILE A 260 -18.69 2.36 2.60
C ILE A 260 -19.42 3.14 1.50
N TYR A 261 -19.13 4.42 1.35
CA TYR A 261 -19.63 5.30 0.29
C TYR A 261 -18.46 5.91 -0.46
N ILE A 262 -18.46 5.82 -1.79
CA ILE A 262 -17.44 6.46 -2.63
C ILE A 262 -18.10 7.64 -3.35
N ALA A 263 -17.69 8.86 -3.00
CA ALA A 263 -18.18 10.08 -3.60
C ALA A 263 -17.62 10.29 -5.02
N SER A 264 -18.30 11.11 -5.82
CA SER A 264 -17.89 11.40 -7.21
C SER A 264 -16.53 12.10 -7.32
N ASN A 265 -16.05 12.73 -6.25
CA ASN A 265 -14.72 13.35 -6.16
C ASN A 265 -13.62 12.35 -5.72
N GLY A 266 -13.94 11.07 -5.54
CA GLY A 266 -13.00 10.03 -5.09
C GLY A 266 -12.86 9.88 -3.58
N THR A 267 -13.61 10.63 -2.76
CA THR A 267 -13.62 10.46 -1.30
C THR A 267 -14.24 9.11 -0.95
N VAL A 268 -13.55 8.32 -0.12
CA VAL A 268 -14.09 7.10 0.49
C VAL A 268 -14.59 7.45 1.89
N ALA A 269 -15.85 7.16 2.17
CA ALA A 269 -16.49 7.40 3.44
C ALA A 269 -16.90 6.08 4.08
N VAL A 270 -16.62 5.91 5.37
CA VAL A 270 -17.00 4.71 6.13
C VAL A 270 -17.94 5.14 7.24
N GLY A 271 -19.13 4.53 7.28
CA GLY A 271 -20.15 4.83 8.30
C GLY A 271 -20.86 6.18 8.14
N THR A 272 -20.79 6.83 6.97
CA THR A 272 -21.53 8.08 6.69
C THR A 272 -21.95 8.20 5.22
N THR A 273 -23.06 8.91 4.94
CA THR A 273 -23.47 9.36 3.59
C THR A 273 -23.10 10.80 3.26
N THR A 274 -22.68 11.57 4.26
CA THR A 274 -22.32 12.99 4.12
C THR A 274 -20.86 13.20 4.52
N PRO A 275 -19.90 12.60 3.79
CA PRO A 275 -18.49 12.77 4.12
C PRO A 275 -18.05 14.22 3.96
N ASP A 276 -17.12 14.65 4.82
CA ASP A 276 -16.34 15.84 4.55
C ASP A 276 -15.42 15.55 3.35
N THR A 277 -15.68 16.22 2.24
CA THR A 277 -14.98 16.05 0.97
C THR A 277 -13.55 16.59 0.96
N SER A 278 -13.11 17.17 2.08
CA SER A 278 -11.73 17.60 2.28
C SER A 278 -10.75 16.43 2.52
N TYR A 279 -11.26 15.24 2.81
CA TYR A 279 -10.45 14.06 3.12
C TYR A 279 -10.65 12.97 2.07
N ALA A 280 -9.57 12.29 1.67
CA ALA A 280 -9.66 11.15 0.77
C ALA A 280 -10.32 9.92 1.44
N LEU A 281 -10.14 9.77 2.75
CA LEU A 281 -10.79 8.75 3.58
C LEU A 281 -11.44 9.42 4.80
N TYR A 282 -12.75 9.33 4.92
CA TYR A 282 -13.53 9.85 6.05
C TYR A 282 -14.17 8.69 6.82
N VAL A 283 -13.85 8.52 8.10
CA VAL A 283 -14.41 7.46 8.93
C VAL A 283 -15.26 8.10 10.04
N GLN A 284 -16.56 7.83 10.03
CA GLN A 284 -17.44 8.21 11.14
C GLN A 284 -17.38 7.13 12.22
N GLY A 285 -16.53 7.34 13.23
CA GLY A 285 -16.33 6.41 14.35
C GLY A 285 -14.86 6.06 14.56
N ASP A 286 -14.61 4.91 15.21
CA ASP A 286 -13.26 4.44 15.51
C ASP A 286 -12.65 3.68 14.33
N ALA A 287 -11.36 3.89 14.09
CA ALA A 287 -10.57 3.15 13.12
C ALA A 287 -9.54 2.28 13.85
N ALA A 288 -9.67 0.96 13.74
CA ALA A 288 -8.65 0.02 14.20
C ALA A 288 -7.76 -0.39 13.02
N ALA A 289 -6.46 -0.19 13.14
CA ALA A 289 -5.47 -0.59 12.14
C ALA A 289 -4.31 -1.31 12.82
N THR A 290 -3.68 -2.25 12.11
CA THR A 290 -2.45 -2.88 12.57
C THR A 290 -1.26 -1.92 12.51
N SER A 291 -1.26 -0.99 11.55
CA SER A 291 -0.23 0.03 11.39
C SER A 291 -0.72 1.21 10.55
N PHE A 292 -0.19 2.40 10.83
CA PHE A 292 -0.28 3.58 9.97
C PHE A 292 1.14 3.93 9.49
N VAL A 293 1.40 3.74 8.19
CA VAL A 293 2.73 3.95 7.60
C VAL A 293 2.75 5.28 6.85
N ASN A 294 3.63 6.20 7.27
CA ASN A 294 3.95 7.39 6.49
C ASN A 294 5.10 7.06 5.53
N ILE A 295 4.90 7.27 4.23
CA ILE A 295 5.96 7.13 3.23
C ILE A 295 6.98 8.24 3.46
N SER A 296 8.14 7.88 4.02
CA SER A 296 9.12 8.86 4.52
C SER A 296 10.56 8.54 4.10
N THR A 297 10.76 7.94 2.92
CA THR A 297 12.11 7.80 2.34
C THR A 297 12.63 9.14 1.83
N ARG A 298 13.97 9.29 1.70
CA ARG A 298 14.57 10.51 1.15
C ARG A 298 14.14 10.75 -0.30
N ASP A 299 14.08 9.70 -1.11
CA ASP A 299 13.67 9.79 -2.53
C ASP A 299 12.20 10.16 -2.72
N ALA A 300 11.35 9.90 -1.72
CA ALA A 300 9.95 10.32 -1.73
C ALA A 300 9.77 11.82 -1.38
N LYS A 301 10.85 12.51 -0.99
CA LYS A 301 10.82 13.90 -0.51
C LYS A 301 11.73 14.79 -1.33
N LYS A 302 11.40 16.07 -1.38
CA LYS A 302 12.20 17.15 -1.96
C LYS A 302 12.21 18.32 -0.99
N ASP A 303 13.15 19.26 -1.18
CA ASP A 303 13.22 20.50 -0.39
C ASP A 303 13.32 20.22 1.13
N ILE A 304 14.34 19.45 1.53
CA ILE A 304 14.51 18.96 2.92
C ILE A 304 15.43 19.89 3.69
N ASP A 305 14.86 20.67 4.60
CA ASP A 305 15.58 21.46 5.60
C ASP A 305 15.40 20.89 7.00
N TYR A 306 16.47 20.92 7.80
CA TYR A 306 16.44 20.46 9.20
C TYR A 306 16.22 21.63 10.14
N LEU A 307 15.41 21.40 11.19
CA LEU A 307 15.17 22.40 12.22
C LEU A 307 16.47 22.74 12.97
N ASN A 308 16.75 24.03 13.07
CA ASN A 308 17.87 24.51 13.88
C ASN A 308 17.47 24.58 15.37
N GLU A 309 18.41 24.95 16.23
CA GLU A 309 18.19 24.98 17.67
C GLU A 309 17.24 26.10 18.12
N GLU A 310 17.16 27.20 17.38
CA GLU A 310 16.21 28.28 17.65
C GLU A 310 14.77 27.84 17.32
N ASP A 311 14.59 27.12 16.20
CA ASP A 311 13.30 26.56 15.81
C ASP A 311 12.78 25.59 16.87
N LYS A 312 13.62 24.66 17.33
CA LYS A 312 13.27 23.70 18.39
C LYS A 312 12.93 24.40 19.71
N ARG A 313 13.68 25.46 20.08
CA ARG A 313 13.37 26.30 21.25
C ARG A 313 12.00 26.95 21.13
N SER A 314 11.68 27.53 19.97
CA SER A 314 10.37 28.11 19.68
C SER A 314 9.25 27.07 19.73
N ILE A 315 9.50 25.85 19.23
CA ILE A 315 8.56 24.73 19.36
C ILE A 315 8.32 24.39 20.84
N GLY A 316 9.37 24.32 21.66
CA GLY A 316 9.25 24.06 23.10
C GLY A 316 8.36 25.08 23.83
N GLU A 317 8.49 26.37 23.53
CA GLU A 317 7.62 27.41 24.09
C GLU A 317 6.19 27.32 23.55
N ARG A 318 6.00 26.93 22.29
CA ARG A 318 4.66 26.69 21.73
C ARG A 318 3.96 25.50 22.36
N ILE A 319 4.65 24.38 22.54
CA ILE A 319 4.13 23.19 23.25
C ILE A 319 3.60 23.57 24.63
N ARG A 320 4.35 24.41 25.36
CA ARG A 320 3.94 24.89 26.69
C ARG A 320 2.61 25.66 26.68
N ASN A 321 2.29 26.32 25.56
CA ASN A 321 1.09 27.13 25.40
C ASN A 321 -0.06 26.40 24.69
N ILE A 322 0.15 25.16 24.24
CA ILE A 322 -0.94 24.35 23.65
C ILE A 322 -1.99 24.09 24.72
N LYS A 323 -3.24 24.43 24.41
CA LYS A 323 -4.38 24.11 25.27
C LYS A 323 -4.88 22.71 24.97
N ILE A 324 -5.10 21.95 26.04
CA ILE A 324 -5.73 20.63 25.99
C ILE A 324 -7.19 20.81 26.36
N ALA A 325 -8.09 20.31 25.52
CA ALA A 325 -9.53 20.43 25.68
C ALA A 325 -10.17 19.06 25.93
N GLU A 326 -11.25 19.08 26.71
CA GLU A 326 -12.23 17.99 26.75
C GLU A 326 -13.45 18.38 25.91
N TYR A 327 -13.88 17.51 24.99
CA TYR A 327 -14.94 17.85 24.04
C TYR A 327 -15.84 16.66 23.69
N ARG A 328 -16.98 16.98 23.07
CA ARG A 328 -17.87 16.05 22.36
C ARG A 328 -18.02 16.53 20.93
N TYR A 329 -18.25 15.59 20.01
CA TYR A 329 -18.61 15.96 18.65
C TYR A 329 -20.05 16.47 18.59
N ASN A 330 -20.30 17.38 17.64
CA ASN A 330 -21.65 17.82 17.34
C ASN A 330 -22.52 16.61 16.96
N GLY A 331 -23.69 16.49 17.59
CA GLY A 331 -24.62 15.36 17.40
C GLY A 331 -24.48 14.24 18.42
N GLU A 332 -23.46 14.27 19.30
CA GLU A 332 -23.39 13.34 20.41
C GLU A 332 -24.39 13.68 21.52
N LYS A 333 -24.93 12.64 22.17
CA LYS A 333 -25.85 12.82 23.31
C LYS A 333 -25.12 13.47 24.49
N GLY A 334 -25.84 14.22 25.31
CA GLY A 334 -25.28 14.92 26.48
C GLY A 334 -24.69 14.03 27.58
N ASN A 335 -24.91 12.71 27.50
CA ASN A 335 -24.32 11.70 28.39
C ASN A 335 -23.15 10.94 27.76
N ALA A 336 -22.76 11.25 26.52
CA ALA A 336 -21.57 10.64 25.90
C ALA A 336 -20.30 11.00 26.70
N PRO A 337 -19.29 10.11 26.76
CA PRO A 337 -18.02 10.43 27.41
C PRO A 337 -17.35 11.61 26.70
N LEU A 338 -16.67 12.45 27.47
CA LEU A 338 -15.80 13.49 26.91
C LEU A 338 -14.54 12.84 26.31
N ARG A 339 -14.04 13.44 25.23
CA ARG A 339 -12.77 13.07 24.62
C ARG A 339 -11.74 14.14 24.93
N LEU A 340 -10.51 13.71 25.19
CA LEU A 340 -9.37 14.60 25.35
C LEU A 340 -8.74 14.86 23.98
N GLY A 341 -8.41 16.12 23.67
CA GLY A 341 -7.68 16.45 22.45
C GLY A 341 -7.46 17.94 22.26
N LEU A 342 -7.24 18.33 21.01
CA LEU A 342 -6.89 19.69 20.61
C LEU A 342 -7.98 20.30 19.73
N ILE A 343 -8.17 21.62 19.83
CA ILE A 343 -9.02 22.40 18.93
C ILE A 343 -8.14 22.94 17.80
N ALA A 344 -8.47 22.61 16.55
CA ALA A 344 -7.64 22.95 15.40
C ALA A 344 -7.41 24.46 15.27
N GLU A 345 -8.43 25.28 15.51
CA GLU A 345 -8.35 26.73 15.48
C GLU A 345 -7.45 27.35 16.56
N GLU A 346 -7.14 26.61 17.62
CA GLU A 346 -6.26 27.05 18.72
C GLU A 346 -4.89 26.36 18.71
N ALA A 347 -4.69 25.39 17.82
CA ALA A 347 -3.46 24.61 17.72
C ALA A 347 -2.40 25.31 16.83
N PRO A 348 -1.09 25.07 17.07
CA PRO A 348 -0.03 25.59 16.20
C PRO A 348 -0.19 25.14 14.74
N GLN A 349 0.10 26.03 13.80
CA GLN A 349 -0.10 25.77 12.36
C GLN A 349 0.71 24.55 11.88
N GLU A 350 1.87 24.29 12.47
CA GLU A 350 2.76 23.19 12.10
C GLU A 350 2.15 21.81 12.28
N ILE A 351 1.19 21.67 13.21
CA ILE A 351 0.56 20.38 13.52
C ILE A 351 -0.80 20.22 12.85
N LEU A 352 -1.27 21.23 12.12
CA LEU A 352 -2.56 21.17 11.44
C LEU A 352 -2.49 20.31 10.18
N SER A 353 -3.62 19.67 9.86
CA SER A 353 -3.87 19.05 8.57
C SER A 353 -3.78 20.07 7.43
N ALA A 354 -3.63 19.60 6.19
CA ALA A 354 -3.46 20.49 5.03
C ALA A 354 -4.61 21.50 4.84
N ASN A 355 -5.84 21.15 5.25
CA ASN A 355 -7.01 22.03 5.22
C ASN A 355 -7.20 22.86 6.50
N GLY A 356 -6.33 22.72 7.50
CA GLY A 356 -6.41 23.44 8.78
C GLY A 356 -7.55 23.02 9.71
N LYS A 357 -8.34 21.98 9.35
CA LYS A 357 -9.56 21.57 10.07
C LYS A 357 -9.35 20.43 11.07
N GLY A 358 -8.16 19.86 11.12
CA GLY A 358 -7.80 18.82 12.07
C GLY A 358 -6.33 18.92 12.46
N VAL A 359 -5.94 18.09 13.43
CA VAL A 359 -4.53 17.91 13.82
C VAL A 359 -3.98 16.68 13.11
N ASP A 360 -2.89 16.85 12.40
CA ASP A 360 -2.16 15.76 11.77
C ASP A 360 -1.31 15.04 12.83
N VAL A 361 -1.62 13.77 13.06
CA VAL A 361 -0.99 12.96 14.12
C VAL A 361 0.51 12.78 13.86
N TYR A 362 0.93 12.65 12.60
CA TYR A 362 2.33 12.50 12.27
C TYR A 362 3.09 13.81 12.52
N LYS A 363 2.55 14.93 12.05
CA LYS A 363 3.13 16.26 12.33
C LYS A 363 3.20 16.54 13.83
N PHE A 364 2.12 16.27 14.56
CA PHE A 364 2.08 16.43 16.01
C PHE A 364 3.14 15.59 16.72
N SER A 365 3.30 14.31 16.34
CA SER A 365 4.33 13.43 16.91
C SER A 365 5.74 13.96 16.65
N THR A 366 6.03 14.42 15.43
CA THR A 366 7.33 15.04 15.10
C THR A 366 7.56 16.38 15.81
N PHE A 367 6.49 17.16 16.02
CA PHE A 367 6.54 18.42 16.75
C PHE A 367 6.86 18.19 18.24
N LEU A 368 6.22 17.19 18.86
CA LEU A 368 6.54 16.77 20.22
C LEU A 368 7.98 16.27 20.34
N LEU A 369 8.47 15.49 19.37
CA LEU A 369 9.86 15.03 19.35
C LEU A 369 10.85 16.20 19.34
N ALA A 370 10.61 17.23 18.52
CA ALA A 370 11.44 18.42 18.51
C ALA A 370 11.43 19.16 19.86
N GLY A 371 10.27 19.24 20.51
CA GLY A 371 10.14 19.79 21.87
C GLY A 371 10.88 18.97 22.93
N MET A 372 10.84 17.64 22.83
CA MET A 372 11.57 16.74 23.73
C MET A 372 13.08 16.91 23.56
N GLN A 373 13.58 17.07 22.34
CA GLN A 373 15.01 17.35 22.09
C GLN A 373 15.46 18.67 22.73
N GLU A 374 14.64 19.73 22.66
CA GLU A 374 14.93 20.99 23.35
C GLU A 374 14.90 20.82 24.88
N LEU A 375 13.96 20.03 25.41
CA LEU A 375 13.84 19.77 26.85
C LEU A 375 15.06 18.99 27.37
N ASP A 376 15.49 17.96 26.65
CA ASP A 376 16.70 17.17 26.94
C ASP A 376 17.93 18.09 27.03
N LYS A 377 18.11 18.97 26.05
CA LYS A 377 19.19 19.98 26.07
C LYS A 377 19.13 20.90 27.29
N ARG A 378 17.95 21.34 27.71
CA ARG A 378 17.79 22.18 28.92
C ARG A 378 18.15 21.39 30.18
N ILE A 379 17.79 20.11 30.26
CA ILE A 379 18.14 19.23 31.38
C ILE A 379 19.66 19.07 31.44
N THR A 380 20.33 18.72 30.35
CA THR A 380 21.80 18.58 30.30
C THR A 380 22.51 19.86 30.74
N ASN A 381 22.02 21.03 30.33
CA ASN A 381 22.57 22.31 30.79
C ASN A 381 22.36 22.56 32.30
N GLN A 382 21.23 22.11 32.85
CA GLN A 382 20.96 22.19 34.28
C GLN A 382 21.86 21.23 35.06
N GLU A 383 22.10 20.02 34.56
CA GLU A 383 23.02 19.04 35.16
C GLU A 383 24.44 19.59 35.22
N LEU A 384 24.94 20.20 34.14
CA LEU A 384 26.24 20.88 34.14
C LEU A 384 26.30 22.01 35.18
N ARG A 385 25.23 22.80 35.30
CA ARG A 385 25.15 23.86 36.31
C ARG A 385 25.14 23.29 37.73
N ILE A 386 24.47 22.16 37.96
CA ILE A 386 24.46 21.46 39.25
C ILE A 386 25.85 20.92 39.57
N ALA A 387 26.52 20.25 38.63
CA ALA A 387 27.88 19.75 38.81
C ALA A 387 28.86 20.87 39.19
N ASN A 388 28.78 22.02 38.51
CA ASN A 388 29.59 23.20 38.84
C ASN A 388 29.28 23.74 40.25
N LEU A 389 28.00 23.78 40.65
CA LEU A 389 27.60 24.21 41.99
C LEU A 389 28.05 23.22 43.07
N GLU A 390 28.01 21.91 42.79
CA GLU A 390 28.50 20.87 43.70
C GLU A 390 30.01 20.97 43.89
N GLN A 391 30.78 21.22 42.83
CA GLN A 391 32.22 21.45 42.93
C GLN A 391 32.55 22.73 43.71
N LEU A 392 31.79 23.82 43.50
CA LEU A 392 31.93 25.04 44.28
C LEU A 392 31.56 24.82 45.76
N MET A 393 30.54 24.02 46.05
CA MET A 393 30.21 23.66 47.43
C MET A 393 31.24 22.73 48.07
N ALA A 394 31.89 21.85 47.30
CA ALA A 394 32.96 20.99 47.80
C ALA A 394 34.18 21.82 48.25
N SER A 395 34.54 22.87 47.51
CA SER A 395 35.60 23.81 47.92
C SER A 395 35.19 24.69 49.12
N VAL A 396 33.89 24.97 49.29
CA VAL A 396 33.36 25.62 50.51
C VAL A 396 33.31 24.66 51.71
N ARG A 397 33.05 23.36 51.51
CA ARG A 397 33.00 22.36 52.60
C ARG A 397 34.37 22.00 53.17
N THR A 398 35.44 22.13 52.39
CA THR A 398 36.82 22.14 52.95
C THR A 398 37.11 23.38 53.81
N SER A 399 36.15 24.32 53.89
CA SER A 399 36.23 25.58 54.64
C SER A 399 35.21 25.67 55.79
N SER A 400 34.71 24.55 56.33
CA SER A 400 33.80 24.56 57.48
C SER A 400 34.49 24.19 58.79
N SER A 401 35.34 25.09 59.27
CA SER A 401 35.20 25.59 60.65
C SER A 401 35.74 27.02 60.72
N ASN A 402 34.79 27.97 60.75
CA ASN A 402 34.92 29.42 60.86
C ASN A 402 35.33 30.17 59.59
N GLY A 403 34.52 31.18 59.26
CA GLY A 403 34.56 31.96 58.02
C GLY A 403 35.94 32.50 57.69
N VAL A 404 36.14 32.78 56.40
CA VAL A 404 37.40 33.23 55.79
C VAL A 404 38.15 34.16 56.74
N SER A 405 39.08 33.60 57.48
CA SER A 405 39.92 34.33 58.40
C SER A 405 41.11 34.83 57.59
N VAL A 406 41.54 36.05 57.85
CA VAL A 406 42.81 36.59 57.32
C VAL A 406 43.96 35.61 57.63
N GLN A 407 43.82 34.80 58.69
CA GLN A 407 44.72 33.73 59.05
C GLN A 407 44.77 32.59 58.02
N GLY A 408 43.66 32.16 57.42
CA GLY A 408 43.68 31.12 56.37
C GLY A 408 44.40 31.55 55.09
N VAL A 409 44.30 32.85 54.74
CA VAL A 409 45.07 33.43 53.63
C VAL A 409 46.55 33.57 54.01
N LEU A 410 46.84 33.98 55.26
CA LEU A 410 48.21 34.02 55.78
C LEU A 410 48.83 32.62 55.84
N ASP A 411 48.12 31.59 56.28
CA ASP A 411 48.62 30.22 56.38
C ASP A 411 48.89 29.62 55.00
N TYR A 412 48.05 29.93 54.00
CA TYR A 412 48.30 29.57 52.61
C TYR A 412 49.56 30.27 52.05
N LEU A 413 49.73 31.57 52.31
CA LEU A 413 50.93 32.31 51.92
C LEU A 413 52.18 31.82 52.67
N THR A 414 52.03 31.42 53.94
CA THR A 414 53.09 30.81 54.74
C THR A 414 53.46 29.44 54.18
N GLY A 415 52.47 28.67 53.71
CA GLY A 415 52.66 27.41 52.99
C GLY A 415 53.39 27.56 51.65
N LEU A 416 53.30 28.73 51.01
CA LEU A 416 54.07 29.11 49.82
C LEU A 416 55.42 29.76 50.17
N GLY A 417 55.82 29.79 51.45
CA GLY A 417 57.09 30.33 51.92
C GLY A 417 57.14 31.86 52.03
N VAL A 418 55.99 32.52 51.99
CA VAL A 418 55.85 33.98 52.16
C VAL A 418 55.48 34.28 53.61
N LYS A 419 56.37 34.94 54.34
CA LYS A 419 56.09 35.38 55.71
C LYS A 419 55.76 36.86 55.68
N ILE A 420 54.50 37.22 55.96
CA ILE A 420 54.08 38.62 56.03
C ILE A 420 54.08 39.04 57.50
N SER A 421 54.98 39.96 57.86
CA SER A 421 55.08 40.52 59.21
C SER A 421 55.14 42.04 59.12
N ALA A 422 54.31 42.73 59.90
CA ALA A 422 54.29 44.20 59.99
C ALA A 422 54.21 44.94 58.61
N GLY A 423 53.49 44.36 57.64
CA GLY A 423 53.33 44.94 56.29
C GLY A 423 54.51 44.71 55.35
N VAL A 424 55.51 43.93 55.76
CA VAL A 424 56.63 43.49 54.94
C VAL A 424 56.43 42.02 54.59
N ALA A 425 56.50 41.69 53.30
CA ALA A 425 56.53 40.32 52.84
C ALA A 425 57.99 39.85 52.76
N GLU A 426 58.36 38.94 53.66
CA GLU A 426 59.63 38.24 53.65
C GLU A 426 59.50 37.03 52.71
N PHE A 427 60.30 37.03 51.65
CA PHE A 427 60.46 35.91 50.74
C PHE A 427 61.85 35.31 50.93
N ARG A 428 61.94 33.98 50.98
CA ARG A 428 63.25 33.31 50.99
C ARG A 428 63.95 33.43 49.64
N ASN A 429 63.21 33.27 48.55
CA ASN A 429 63.67 33.43 47.16
C ASN A 429 62.60 34.19 46.36
N VAL A 430 63.02 35.07 45.45
CA VAL A 430 62.12 35.78 44.52
C VAL A 430 62.63 35.56 43.10
N ILE A 431 61.83 34.91 42.25
CA ILE A 431 62.06 34.82 40.80
C ILE A 431 61.10 35.80 40.13
N ALA A 432 61.64 36.78 39.42
CA ALA A 432 60.84 37.79 38.73
C ALA A 432 61.53 38.23 37.44
N ASP A 433 60.75 38.42 36.37
CA ASP A 433 61.25 38.96 35.10
C ASP A 433 61.81 40.39 35.28
N LYS A 434 61.26 41.16 36.22
CA LYS A 434 61.73 42.52 36.56
C LYS A 434 61.43 42.85 38.03
N LEU A 435 62.46 43.23 38.78
CA LEU A 435 62.33 43.78 40.14
C LEU A 435 62.51 45.31 40.12
N THR A 436 61.48 46.06 40.51
CA THR A 436 61.56 47.53 40.64
C THR A 436 61.37 47.90 42.11
N ALA A 437 62.39 48.51 42.72
CA ALA A 437 62.37 48.91 44.12
C ALA A 437 62.78 50.38 44.27
N LYS A 438 62.16 51.09 45.22
CA LYS A 438 62.46 52.51 45.47
C LYS A 438 63.77 52.69 46.24
N ASN A 439 64.03 51.82 47.21
CA ASN A 439 65.28 51.70 47.96
C ASN A 439 65.62 50.21 48.06
N VAL A 440 66.90 49.86 47.94
CA VAL A 440 67.41 48.48 48.08
C VAL A 440 68.56 48.50 49.08
N GLU A 441 68.46 47.70 50.13
CA GLU A 441 69.51 47.52 51.13
C GLU A 441 69.98 46.06 51.07
N VAL A 442 71.29 45.84 50.94
CA VAL A 442 71.90 44.51 50.81
C VAL A 442 73.06 44.43 51.80
N SER A 443 72.95 43.57 52.79
CA SER A 443 73.89 43.50 53.92
C SER A 443 75.16 42.69 53.63
N GLU A 444 75.09 41.70 52.73
CA GLU A 444 76.18 40.75 52.49
C GLU A 444 76.77 40.86 51.06
N GLY A 445 76.30 41.82 50.26
CA GLY A 445 76.70 42.01 48.86
C GLY A 445 75.78 41.33 47.84
N VAL A 446 76.02 41.61 46.57
CA VAL A 446 75.23 41.06 45.45
C VAL A 446 76.11 40.10 44.65
N SER A 447 75.69 38.84 44.55
CA SER A 447 76.35 37.85 43.69
C SER A 447 75.84 37.98 42.25
N ILE A 448 76.71 38.29 41.31
CA ILE A 448 76.39 38.41 39.89
C ILE A 448 77.19 37.36 39.12
N LYS A 449 76.53 36.63 38.22
CA LYS A 449 77.18 35.63 37.36
C LYS A 449 77.70 36.30 36.08
N ASP A 450 78.97 36.10 35.77
CA ASP A 450 79.52 36.48 34.47
C ASP A 450 78.90 35.57 33.39
N LYS A 451 78.32 36.19 32.37
CA LYS A 451 77.62 35.47 31.29
C LYS A 451 78.56 34.64 30.42
N THR A 452 79.80 35.07 30.26
CA THR A 452 80.78 34.47 29.33
C THR A 452 81.57 33.38 30.02
N THR A 453 82.00 33.60 31.26
CA THR A 453 82.82 32.63 32.00
C THR A 453 81.99 31.71 32.89
N GLY A 454 80.77 32.10 33.26
CA GLY A 454 79.91 31.35 34.17
C GLY A 454 80.28 31.49 35.65
N GLU A 455 81.36 32.21 35.96
CA GLU A 455 81.84 32.44 37.32
C GLU A 455 80.97 33.46 38.05
N TYR A 456 80.78 33.27 39.36
CA TYR A 456 80.10 34.23 40.21
C TYR A 456 81.09 35.26 40.75
N TYR A 457 80.67 36.51 40.82
CA TYR A 457 81.38 37.60 41.49
C TYR A 457 80.50 38.21 42.57
N CYS A 458 81.05 38.36 43.76
CA CYS A 458 80.44 39.08 44.85
C CYS A 458 80.81 40.56 44.76
N ILE A 459 79.81 41.41 44.54
CA ILE A 459 79.97 42.85 44.57
C ILE A 459 79.63 43.35 45.97
N ILE A 460 80.62 43.92 46.64
CA ILE A 460 80.47 44.57 47.96
C ILE A 460 81.05 45.98 47.93
N VAL A 461 80.59 46.83 48.82
CA VAL A 461 81.27 48.09 49.15
C VAL A 461 81.97 47.90 50.48
N ASP A 462 83.29 47.89 50.47
CA ASP A 462 84.12 47.76 51.67
C ASP A 462 84.92 49.05 51.86
N ASN A 463 84.74 49.70 53.01
CA ASN A 463 85.31 51.02 53.33
C ASN A 463 85.07 52.09 52.24
N GLY A 464 83.88 52.09 51.63
CA GLY A 464 83.48 53.07 50.61
C GLY A 464 83.97 52.79 49.19
N VAL A 465 84.69 51.67 48.96
CA VAL A 465 85.16 51.25 47.63
C VAL A 465 84.42 50.00 47.19
N MET A 466 83.93 49.99 45.96
CA MET A 466 83.33 48.80 45.35
C MET A 466 84.41 47.77 45.04
N LYS A 467 84.24 46.55 45.55
CA LYS A 467 85.08 45.38 45.28
C LYS A 467 84.28 44.34 44.52
N ASN A 468 84.90 43.72 43.53
CA ASN A 468 84.40 42.57 42.77
C ASN A 468 85.24 41.34 43.12
N ILE A 469 84.75 40.54 44.06
CA ILE A 469 85.48 39.37 44.57
C ILE A 469 85.01 38.14 43.81
N LEU A 470 85.94 37.31 43.31
CA LEU A 470 85.59 36.04 42.68
C LEU A 470 84.95 35.09 43.71
N GLY A 471 83.76 34.56 43.40
CA GLY A 471 82.94 33.72 44.27
C GLY A 471 81.58 34.35 44.64
N LYS A 472 80.67 33.55 45.21
CA LYS A 472 79.38 34.05 45.75
C LYS A 472 79.62 34.74 47.10
N CYS A 473 78.85 35.81 47.36
CA CYS A 473 78.85 36.50 48.64
C CYS A 473 78.54 35.54 49.80
N GLY A 474 79.22 35.73 50.94
CA GLY A 474 79.04 34.90 52.15
C GLY A 474 79.87 33.60 52.20
N SER A 475 80.64 33.26 51.16
CA SER A 475 81.52 32.08 51.13
C SER A 475 82.92 32.43 51.68
N SER A 476 83.55 31.60 52.52
CA SER A 476 84.91 31.84 53.02
C SER A 476 85.94 31.93 51.86
N ILE A 477 86.63 33.06 51.79
CA ILE A 477 87.45 33.50 50.65
C ILE A 477 88.86 32.89 50.73
N VAL A 478 89.38 32.35 49.61
CA VAL A 478 90.80 31.97 49.45
C VAL A 478 91.53 33.08 48.70
N THR A 479 92.48 33.74 49.37
CA THR A 479 93.48 34.63 48.76
C THR A 479 94.86 33.99 48.81
N SER A 480 95.54 33.86 47.68
CA SER A 480 96.88 33.27 47.56
C SER A 480 97.98 34.33 47.46
N GLU A 481 98.88 34.42 48.46
CA GLU A 481 100.25 34.96 48.33
C GLU A 481 101.21 34.31 49.38
N SER A 482 102.35 33.79 48.86
CA SER A 482 103.64 33.28 49.40
C SER A 482 103.91 32.87 50.88
N THR A 483 104.32 31.59 51.03
CA THR A 483 105.42 30.96 51.83
C THR A 483 105.83 31.45 53.24
N GLU A 484 105.73 30.55 54.25
CA GLU A 484 106.88 29.95 55.00
C GLU A 484 106.44 28.83 55.98
N SER A 485 107.38 27.94 56.32
CA SER A 485 107.23 26.67 57.03
C SER A 485 107.11 26.79 58.56
N GLY A 486 106.47 25.80 59.24
CA GLY A 486 106.72 25.55 60.67
C GLY A 486 105.67 24.76 61.47
N ALA A 487 105.70 23.43 61.35
CA ALA A 487 105.39 22.36 62.31
C ALA A 487 104.38 22.50 63.50
N SER A 488 103.54 21.44 63.58
CA SER A 488 103.20 20.60 64.76
C SER A 488 101.99 20.94 65.65
N SER A 489 100.88 20.21 65.49
CA SER A 489 100.54 19.02 66.31
C SER A 489 99.10 18.51 66.04
N SER A 490 98.97 17.18 66.07
CA SER A 490 97.77 16.32 65.87
C SER A 490 97.26 15.85 67.26
N PRO A 491 96.16 15.06 67.43
CA PRO A 491 94.94 14.82 66.62
C PRO A 491 93.64 15.03 67.44
N GLN A 492 92.48 15.15 66.77
CA GLN A 492 91.31 14.29 67.07
C GLN A 492 90.40 14.15 65.83
N THR A 493 89.95 12.92 65.65
CA THR A 493 89.23 12.28 64.54
C THR A 493 87.71 12.50 64.54
N SER A 494 87.09 12.16 63.39
CA SER A 494 85.67 11.99 62.98
C SER A 494 84.99 13.24 62.40
N GLU A 495 84.38 13.30 61.21
CA GLU A 495 84.04 12.37 60.10
C GLU A 495 83.71 13.25 58.87
N PRO A 496 83.66 12.75 57.62
CA PRO A 496 83.54 13.60 56.42
C PRO A 496 82.07 13.99 56.17
N THR A 497 81.74 15.28 56.16
CA THR A 497 80.43 15.74 55.66
C THR A 497 80.47 15.79 54.14
N ASN A 498 79.85 14.78 53.55
CA ASN A 498 79.58 14.63 52.12
C ASN A 498 78.93 15.91 51.55
N LEU A 499 79.63 16.64 50.69
CA LEU A 499 79.02 17.64 49.79
C LEU A 499 78.23 16.88 48.72
N GLN A 500 77.04 16.41 49.09
CA GLN A 500 76.11 15.81 48.14
C GLN A 500 75.50 16.93 47.30
N THR A 501 76.05 17.16 46.11
CA THR A 501 75.39 17.94 45.05
C THR A 501 74.05 17.30 44.70
N ASP A 502 72.98 18.06 44.81
CA ASP A 502 71.66 17.62 44.39
C ASP A 502 71.61 17.47 42.86
N ILE A 503 71.17 16.31 42.41
CA ILE A 503 71.07 15.92 41.00
C ILE A 503 69.66 15.44 40.63
N THR A 504 68.70 15.57 41.55
CA THR A 504 67.36 15.02 41.37
C THR A 504 66.44 16.12 40.87
N PRO A 505 65.78 15.96 39.71
CA PRO A 505 64.83 16.96 39.22
C PRO A 505 63.52 17.01 40.05
N PRO A 506 62.83 18.15 40.07
CA PRO A 506 61.56 18.30 40.77
C PRO A 506 60.46 17.43 40.15
N VAL A 507 59.48 17.02 40.95
CA VAL A 507 58.30 16.26 40.53
C VAL A 507 57.12 17.21 40.30
N ILE A 508 56.59 17.22 39.06
CA ILE A 508 55.41 18.00 38.68
C ILE A 508 54.18 17.08 38.61
N THR A 509 53.13 17.40 39.37
CA THR A 509 51.85 16.68 39.38
C THR A 509 50.75 17.53 38.76
N LEU A 510 49.99 16.99 37.81
CA LEU A 510 48.88 17.68 37.13
C LEU A 510 47.64 17.72 38.00
N ASN A 511 47.02 18.90 38.14
CA ASN A 511 45.73 19.05 38.79
C ASN A 511 44.59 18.89 37.78
N GLY A 512 43.79 17.84 37.88
CA GLY A 512 42.65 17.60 36.97
C GLY A 512 42.92 16.54 35.89
N ALA A 513 41.99 16.39 34.95
CA ALA A 513 42.03 15.35 33.93
C ALA A 513 43.11 15.60 32.86
N ASN A 514 43.73 14.52 32.39
CA ASN A 514 44.65 14.53 31.25
C ASN A 514 44.40 13.26 30.40
N PRO A 515 43.79 13.38 29.21
CA PRO A 515 43.36 14.63 28.56
C PRO A 515 42.18 15.30 29.28
N ALA A 516 42.07 16.62 29.14
CA ALA A 516 40.90 17.40 29.50
C ALA A 516 39.95 17.49 28.29
N GLU A 517 38.70 17.05 28.45
CA GLU A 517 37.70 16.99 27.37
C GLU A 517 36.76 18.21 27.44
N ILE A 518 36.75 19.03 26.39
CA ILE A 518 35.98 20.29 26.36
C ILE A 518 35.13 20.35 25.08
N SER A 519 33.82 20.52 25.26
CA SER A 519 32.90 20.76 24.15
C SER A 519 33.20 22.09 23.47
N LYS A 520 33.18 22.13 22.13
CA LYS A 520 33.39 23.34 21.34
C LYS A 520 32.60 24.56 21.87
N SER A 521 33.27 25.71 21.93
CA SER A 521 32.76 26.99 22.42
C SER A 521 32.41 27.06 23.91
N SER A 522 32.76 26.03 24.69
CA SER A 522 32.71 26.09 26.16
C SER A 522 33.98 26.76 26.71
N PRO A 523 33.89 27.56 27.80
CA PRO A 523 35.08 28.16 28.40
C PRO A 523 35.98 27.08 29.03
N TYR A 524 37.29 27.21 28.83
CA TYR A 524 38.32 26.37 29.46
C TYR A 524 39.18 27.20 30.40
N ILE A 525 39.40 26.70 31.62
CA ILE A 525 40.32 27.28 32.61
C ILE A 525 41.27 26.17 33.04
N ASP A 526 42.57 26.43 32.91
CA ASP A 526 43.59 25.46 33.28
C ASP A 526 43.75 25.39 34.81
N LEU A 527 43.68 24.17 35.35
CA LEU A 527 43.79 23.91 36.79
C LEU A 527 45.25 23.85 37.29
N GLY A 528 46.23 23.99 36.39
CA GLY A 528 47.65 24.08 36.72
C GLY A 528 48.28 22.79 37.26
N VAL A 529 49.41 22.94 37.96
CA VAL A 529 50.24 21.85 38.51
C VAL A 529 50.68 22.14 39.95
N THR A 530 51.08 21.10 40.68
CA THR A 530 51.87 21.21 41.92
C THR A 530 53.30 20.71 41.69
N VAL A 531 54.29 21.36 42.31
CA VAL A 531 55.71 21.03 42.16
C VAL A 531 56.33 20.73 43.51
N ASN A 532 56.97 19.57 43.63
CA ASN A 532 57.64 19.10 44.85
C ASN A 532 59.04 18.60 44.53
N ASP A 533 60.00 18.79 45.42
CA ASP A 533 61.37 18.30 45.25
C ASP A 533 61.88 17.62 46.54
N ASN A 534 62.94 16.81 46.46
CA ASN A 534 63.51 16.09 47.59
C ASN A 534 64.40 16.96 48.49
N VAL A 535 64.97 18.06 47.98
CA VAL A 535 65.80 19.00 48.74
C VAL A 535 65.15 20.39 48.82
N ASP A 536 64.55 20.85 47.72
CA ASP A 536 63.98 22.19 47.61
C ASP A 536 62.48 22.26 47.93
N THR A 537 62.07 23.30 48.65
CA THR A 537 60.65 23.61 48.94
C THR A 537 60.24 24.92 48.28
N ASN A 538 58.98 25.03 47.83
CA ASN A 538 58.40 26.22 47.17
C ASN A 538 58.95 26.53 45.78
N LEU A 539 59.12 25.50 44.95
CA LEU A 539 59.47 25.67 43.54
C LEU A 539 58.26 26.17 42.74
N GLY A 540 58.49 27.21 41.93
CA GLY A 540 57.53 27.67 40.94
C GLY A 540 57.58 26.83 39.65
N PHE A 541 56.60 27.04 38.78
CA PHE A 541 56.62 26.50 37.42
C PHE A 541 56.34 27.61 36.40
N HIS A 542 56.77 27.36 35.17
CA HIS A 542 56.44 28.16 34.00
C HIS A 542 55.55 27.34 33.07
N SER A 543 54.43 27.91 32.62
CA SER A 543 53.51 27.26 31.68
C SER A 543 53.49 27.96 30.32
N THR A 544 53.51 27.18 29.24
CA THR A 544 53.36 27.68 27.86
C THR A 544 52.36 26.86 27.06
N GLY A 545 51.71 27.48 26.07
CA GLY A 545 50.66 26.89 25.24
C GLY A 545 49.34 27.66 25.34
N GLU A 546 48.67 27.82 24.21
CA GLU A 546 47.35 28.46 24.12
C GLU A 546 46.32 27.45 23.60
N VAL A 547 45.09 27.52 24.13
CA VAL A 547 43.97 26.65 23.74
C VAL A 547 42.90 27.50 23.07
N ASP A 548 42.57 27.19 21.81
CA ASP A 548 41.43 27.80 21.10
C ASP A 548 40.20 26.89 21.20
N VAL A 549 39.26 27.26 22.07
CA VAL A 549 38.03 26.49 22.33
C VAL A 549 37.04 26.49 21.15
N ASN A 550 37.27 27.28 20.10
CA ASN A 550 36.38 27.35 18.93
C ASN A 550 36.80 26.42 17.78
N THR A 551 37.98 25.82 17.88
CA THR A 551 38.55 24.96 16.84
C THR A 551 38.71 23.54 17.38
N LEU A 552 38.17 22.55 16.66
CA LEU A 552 38.25 21.14 17.06
C LEU A 552 39.70 20.66 16.95
N GLY A 553 40.16 19.87 17.91
CA GLY A 553 41.52 19.34 17.94
C GLY A 553 42.08 19.17 19.35
N THR A 554 43.29 18.63 19.43
CA THR A 554 44.03 18.50 20.69
C THR A 554 45.06 19.61 20.82
N TYR A 555 44.99 20.36 21.91
CA TYR A 555 45.94 21.40 22.30
C TYR A 555 46.83 20.91 23.43
N THR A 556 48.08 21.36 23.47
CA THR A 556 49.06 20.93 24.48
C THR A 556 49.55 22.11 25.29
N ILE A 557 49.47 22.01 26.62
CA ILE A 557 50.07 22.93 27.58
C ILE A 557 51.31 22.27 28.18
N TYR A 558 52.43 22.99 28.23
CA TYR A 558 53.69 22.56 28.80
C TYR A 558 53.90 23.22 30.17
N TYR A 559 54.34 22.45 31.16
CA TYR A 559 54.75 22.96 32.46
C TYR A 559 56.20 22.58 32.73
N THR A 560 57.02 23.55 33.09
CA THR A 560 58.44 23.35 33.41
C THR A 560 58.76 23.91 34.78
N ALA A 561 59.46 23.14 35.60
CA ALA A 561 59.98 23.57 36.90
C ALA A 561 61.48 23.28 36.99
N THR A 562 62.25 24.20 37.56
CA THR A 562 63.70 24.09 37.72
C THR A 562 64.04 24.32 39.19
N ASP A 563 64.81 23.42 39.78
CA ASP A 563 65.29 23.53 41.16
C ASP A 563 66.48 24.50 41.28
N GLN A 564 67.03 24.66 42.49
CA GLN A 564 68.16 25.58 42.74
C GLN A 564 69.52 24.99 42.33
N ALA A 565 69.61 23.68 42.14
CA ALA A 565 70.78 22.99 41.60
C ALA A 565 70.84 23.05 40.06
N GLY A 566 69.74 23.47 39.41
CA GLY A 566 69.58 23.58 37.97
C GLY A 566 68.93 22.36 37.31
N ASN A 567 68.49 21.36 38.08
CA ASN A 567 67.75 20.22 37.54
C ASN A 567 66.35 20.66 37.14
N THR A 568 65.88 20.21 35.98
CA THR A 568 64.62 20.67 35.39
C THR A 568 63.72 19.48 35.09
N ALA A 569 62.43 19.61 35.37
CA ALA A 569 61.39 18.68 34.98
C ALA A 569 60.34 19.36 34.11
N THR A 570 59.74 18.58 33.21
CA THR A 570 58.68 19.05 32.30
C THR A 570 57.57 18.02 32.23
N THR A 571 56.32 18.47 32.22
CA THR A 571 55.13 17.63 31.96
C THR A 571 54.15 18.37 31.06
N THR A 572 53.18 17.65 30.48
CA THR A 572 52.21 18.22 29.54
C THR A 572 50.78 17.82 29.85
N ARG A 573 49.86 18.72 29.49
CA ARG A 573 48.42 18.46 29.47
C ARG A 573 47.89 18.51 28.05
N ALA A 574 47.16 17.47 27.65
CA ALA A 574 46.37 17.46 26.43
C ALA A 574 44.95 18.00 26.73
N VAL A 575 44.46 18.91 25.89
CA VAL A 575 43.10 19.45 25.94
C VAL A 575 42.41 19.15 24.62
N ASN A 576 41.42 18.26 24.67
CA ASN A 576 40.67 17.80 23.51
C ASN A 576 39.41 18.66 23.34
N ILE A 577 39.36 19.43 22.25
CA ILE A 577 38.16 20.16 21.85
C ILE A 577 37.38 19.27 20.89
N TYR A 578 36.24 18.77 21.35
CA TYR A 578 35.40 17.83 20.59
C TYR A 578 34.02 18.43 20.27
N ASP A 579 33.40 17.89 19.24
CA ASP A 579 32.00 18.17 18.91
C ASP A 579 31.12 17.10 19.55
N PRO A 580 30.32 17.44 20.59
CA PRO A 580 29.44 16.47 21.23
C PRO A 580 28.32 15.95 20.31
N TYR A 581 28.17 16.51 19.10
CA TYR A 581 27.17 16.11 18.12
C TYR A 581 27.75 15.45 16.85
N GLN A 582 29.05 15.16 16.80
CA GLN A 582 29.59 14.31 15.75
C GLN A 582 29.22 12.84 16.02
N SER A 583 28.28 12.29 15.25
CA SER A 583 28.04 10.84 15.21
C SER A 583 29.15 10.16 14.39
N GLU A 584 29.89 9.23 14.99
CA GLU A 584 30.77 8.31 14.28
C GLU A 584 29.93 7.45 13.31
N TYR A 585 30.03 7.72 12.01
CA TYR A 585 29.66 6.74 10.98
C TYR A 585 30.92 5.95 10.61
N PRO A 586 30.96 4.62 10.79
CA PRO A 586 32.01 3.83 10.18
C PRO A 586 31.84 3.88 8.66
N ALA A 587 32.93 4.22 7.97
CA ALA A 587 33.00 4.17 6.52
C ALA A 587 32.76 2.73 6.02
N VAL A 588 31.58 2.47 5.45
CA VAL A 588 31.32 1.23 4.71
C VAL A 588 31.80 1.43 3.27
N GLY A 589 33.01 0.95 3.01
CA GLY A 589 33.49 0.66 1.67
C GLY A 589 34.00 -0.78 1.63
N SER A 590 33.20 -1.71 1.11
CA SER A 590 33.70 -2.83 0.30
C SER A 590 32.51 -3.56 -0.33
N THR A 591 32.37 -3.38 -1.63
CA THR A 591 31.52 -4.16 -2.52
C THR A 591 32.08 -5.59 -2.56
N THR A 592 31.40 -6.54 -1.90
CA THR A 592 31.58 -7.96 -2.20
C THR A 592 30.29 -8.44 -2.85
N GLN A 593 30.36 -8.70 -4.15
CA GLN A 593 29.33 -9.47 -4.84
C GLN A 593 29.25 -10.85 -4.18
N MET A 594 28.08 -11.21 -3.66
CA MET A 594 27.69 -12.60 -3.51
C MET A 594 26.70 -12.93 -4.61
N THR A 595 27.10 -13.87 -5.45
CA THR A 595 26.29 -14.53 -6.46
C THR A 595 25.09 -15.22 -5.82
N SER A 596 23.90 -14.98 -6.37
CA SER A 596 22.68 -15.71 -6.05
C SER A 596 22.81 -17.18 -6.44
N ASN A 597 22.62 -18.07 -5.47
CA ASN A 597 22.53 -19.50 -5.71
C ASN A 597 21.51 -20.14 -4.75
N GLU A 598 20.22 -19.99 -5.05
CA GLU A 598 19.13 -20.88 -4.61
C GLU A 598 18.08 -20.82 -5.75
N GLY A 599 17.57 -21.91 -6.34
CA GLY A 599 17.47 -23.28 -5.86
C GLY A 599 16.04 -23.55 -5.37
N ASN A 600 15.23 -24.18 -6.24
CA ASN A 600 14.01 -24.96 -5.95
C ASN A 600 13.38 -24.87 -4.54
N LEU A 601 12.18 -24.29 -4.45
CA LEU A 601 10.90 -24.99 -4.22
C LEU A 601 9.72 -24.03 -4.31
#